data_AF-A0A133VCC7-F1
#
_entry.id   AF-A0A133VCC7-F1
#
_cell.length_a   1.000
_cell.length_b   1.000
_cell.length_c   1.000
_cell.angle_alpha   90.00
_cell.angle_beta   90.00
_cell.angle_gamma   90.00
#
_symmetry.space_group_name_H-M   'P 1'
#
loop_
_entity.id
_entity.type
_entity.pdbx_description
1 polymer ?
#
loop_
_entity_poly.entity_id
_entity_poly.type
_entity_poly.pdbx_seq_one_letter_code
_entity_poly.pdbx_strand_id
1 'polypeptide(L)' 'MLHKKLYGYKDQSHKGKYTYNRPGLLQEVEGKKIIDAVLLVKSKKEAEKIINLLHKYEAKTYIFDVLSEIEL' A
#
# COMPACT_ATOMS: atom_id res chain seq x y z
N MET A 1 17.08 -5.74 0.14
CA MET A 1 16.02 -4.87 -0.41
C MET A 1 15.04 -4.50 0.70
N LEU A 2 14.78 -3.20 0.87
CA LEU A 2 13.88 -2.63 1.88
C LEU A 2 12.49 -3.29 1.90
N HIS A 3 11.91 -3.55 0.72
CA HIS A 3 10.57 -4.14 0.62
C HIS A 3 10.43 -5.47 1.38
N LYS A 4 11.43 -6.36 1.28
CA LYS A 4 11.39 -7.68 1.94
C LYS A 4 11.45 -7.55 3.46
N LYS A 5 12.24 -6.59 3.97
CA LYS A 5 12.34 -6.31 5.40
C LYS A 5 11.08 -5.65 5.95
N LEU A 6 10.42 -4.82 5.16
CA LEU A 6 9.24 -4.06 5.58
C LEU A 6 7.94 -4.90 5.49
N TYR A 7 7.74 -5.63 4.39
CA TYR A 7 6.50 -6.35 4.08
C TYR A 7 6.59 -7.88 4.30
N GLY A 8 7.79 -8.42 4.46
CA GLY A 8 8.03 -9.85 4.48
C GLY A 8 8.15 -10.44 3.07
N TYR A 9 8.47 -11.72 2.98
CA TYR A 9 8.59 -12.44 1.70
C TYR A 9 8.46 -13.96 1.87
N LYS A 10 8.11 -14.65 0.78
CA LYS A 10 8.21 -16.10 0.68
C LYS A 10 9.60 -16.48 0.23
N ASP A 11 10.27 -17.30 1.03
CA ASP A 11 11.56 -17.86 0.72
C ASP A 11 11.40 -19.31 0.26
N GLN A 12 12.15 -19.72 -0.75
CA GLN A 12 12.06 -21.06 -1.33
C GLN A 12 13.42 -21.74 -1.33
N SER A 13 13.46 -23.01 -0.92
CA SER A 13 14.67 -23.83 -0.88
C SER A 13 14.44 -25.19 -1.53
N HIS A 14 15.52 -25.90 -1.86
CA HIS A 14 15.50 -27.22 -2.50
C HIS A 14 14.62 -27.26 -3.77
N LYS A 15 14.91 -26.38 -4.74
CA LYS A 15 14.14 -26.30 -6.00
C LYS A 15 12.63 -26.11 -5.76
N GLY A 16 12.25 -25.35 -4.72
CA GLY A 16 10.86 -25.08 -4.37
C GLY A 16 10.20 -26.13 -3.47
N LYS A 17 10.91 -27.18 -3.04
CA LYS A 17 10.37 -28.21 -2.15
C LYS A 17 10.00 -27.66 -0.77
N TYR A 18 10.71 -26.64 -0.28
CA TYR A 18 10.42 -25.99 1.00
C TYR A 18 10.10 -24.52 0.78
N THR A 19 8.99 -24.08 1.38
CA THR A 19 8.56 -22.67 1.37
C THR A 19 8.47 -22.16 2.79
N TYR A 20 9.14 -21.05 3.08
CA TYR A 20 9.13 -20.40 4.39
C TYR A 20 8.52 -18.99 4.24
N ASN A 21 7.57 -18.64 5.10
CA ASN A 21 7.09 -17.26 5.21
C ASN A 21 8.01 -16.51 6.17
N ARG A 22 8.74 -15.51 5.67
CA ARG A 22 9.57 -14.62 6.49
C ARG A 22 8.76 -13.35 6.80
N PRO A 23 8.43 -13.08 8.08
CA PRO A 23 7.71 -11.86 8.42
C PRO A 23 8.58 -10.63 8.16
N GLY A 24 7.95 -9.52 7.82
CA GLY A 24 8.54 -8.20 7.78
C GLY A 24 8.02 -7.32 8.91
N LEU A 25 8.67 -6.18 9.10
CA LEU A 25 8.43 -5.27 10.21
C LEU A 25 6.95 -4.88 10.39
N LEU A 26 6.19 -4.69 9.31
CA LEU A 26 4.77 -4.33 9.42
C LEU A 26 3.91 -5.41 10.07
N GLN A 27 4.27 -6.69 9.96
CA GLN A 27 3.57 -7.76 10.68
C GLN A 27 3.90 -7.79 12.18
N GLU A 28 5.03 -7.21 12.59
CA GLU A 28 5.45 -7.13 13.99
C GLU A 28 4.82 -5.94 14.72
N VAL A 29 4.64 -4.80 14.03
CA VAL A 29 4.15 -3.54 14.63
C VAL A 29 2.64 -3.30 14.45
N GLU A 30 1.85 -4.34 14.15
CA GLU A 30 0.44 -4.26 13.74
C GLU A 30 0.19 -3.28 12.56
N GLY A 31 1.21 -3.05 11.75
CA GLY A 31 1.12 -2.18 10.58
C GLY A 31 0.48 -2.90 9.39
N LYS A 32 -0.38 -2.19 8.65
CA LYS A 32 -0.87 -2.66 7.35
C LYS A 32 -0.34 -1.77 6.24
N LYS A 33 0.01 -2.39 5.10
CA LYS A 33 0.19 -1.66 3.85
C LYS A 33 -1.18 -1.15 3.41
N ILE A 34 -1.41 0.14 3.55
CA ILE A 34 -2.73 0.75 3.35
C ILE A 34 -3.09 0.88 1.86
N ILE A 35 -2.10 1.01 0.96
CA ILE A 35 -2.32 1.30 -0.46
C ILE A 35 -1.23 0.66 -1.34
N ASP A 36 -1.66 0.08 -2.46
CA ASP A 36 -0.76 -0.36 -3.54
C ASP A 36 -0.37 0.79 -4.50
N ALA A 37 -1.20 1.84 -4.55
CA ALA A 37 -0.97 3.05 -5.33
C ALA A 37 -1.33 4.30 -4.52
N VAL A 38 -0.44 5.29 -4.52
CA VAL A 38 -0.68 6.64 -3.97
C VAL A 38 -1.00 7.56 -5.15
N LEU A 39 -2.14 8.24 -5.11
CA LEU A 39 -2.48 9.30 -6.06
C LEU A 39 -2.42 10.63 -5.32
N LEU A 40 -1.50 11.50 -5.72
CA LEU A 40 -1.40 12.86 -5.20
C LEU A 40 -2.08 13.82 -6.19
N VAL A 41 -2.97 14.66 -5.67
CA VAL A 41 -3.76 15.62 -6.46
C VAL A 41 -3.65 17.00 -5.85
N LYS A 42 -3.72 18.03 -6.69
CA LYS A 42 -3.43 19.41 -6.29
C LYS A 42 -4.57 20.05 -5.49
N SER A 43 -5.80 19.58 -5.67
CA SER A 43 -6.98 20.16 -5.02
C SER A 43 -8.04 19.13 -4.63
N LYS A 44 -8.84 19.46 -3.62
CA LYS A 44 -9.99 18.64 -3.19
C LYS A 44 -10.99 18.39 -4.33
N LYS A 45 -11.20 19.39 -5.19
CA LYS A 45 -12.09 19.27 -6.36
C LYS A 45 -11.61 18.21 -7.36
N GLU A 46 -10.30 18.07 -7.55
CA GLU A 46 -9.73 17.01 -8.40
C GLU A 46 -9.80 15.65 -7.70
N ALA A 47 -9.56 15.61 -6.38
CA ALA A 47 -9.74 14.41 -5.58
C ALA A 47 -11.15 13.84 -5.72
N GLU A 48 -12.18 14.69 -5.63
CA GLU A 48 -13.59 14.29 -5.78
C GLU A 48 -13.88 13.64 -7.15
N LYS A 49 -13.29 14.15 -8.24
CA LYS A 49 -13.46 13.54 -9.57
C LYS A 49 -12.93 12.10 -9.60
N ILE A 50 -11.77 11.87 -8.98
CA ILE A 50 -11.14 10.55 -8.92
C ILE A 50 -11.92 9.63 -7.98
N ILE A 51 -12.34 10.11 -6.80
CA ILE A 51 -13.15 9.35 -5.85
C ILE A 51 -14.44 8.88 -6.51
N ASN A 52 -15.14 9.77 -7.22
CA ASN A 52 -16.36 9.43 -7.94
C ASN A 52 -16.13 8.35 -9.00
N LEU A 53 -15.01 8.42 -9.73
CA LEU A 53 -14.63 7.39 -10.69
C LEU A 53 -14.39 6.05 -9.99
N LEU A 54 -13.62 6.02 -8.91
CA LEU A 54 -13.32 4.81 -8.17
C LEU A 54 -14.58 4.17 -7.58
N HIS A 55 -15.48 4.98 -7.02
CA HIS A 55 -16.79 4.52 -6.53
C HIS A 55 -17.67 3.97 -7.64
N LYS A 56 -17.66 4.58 -8.84
CA LYS A 56 -18.40 4.07 -10.01
C LYS A 56 -18.00 2.65 -10.39
N TYR A 57 -16.74 2.27 -10.14
CA TYR A 57 -16.22 0.93 -10.40
C TYR A 57 -16.14 0.05 -9.14
N GLU A 58 -16.80 0.45 -8.05
CA GLU A 58 -16.84 -0.30 -6.78
C GLU A 58 -15.46 -0.63 -6.21
N ALA A 59 -14.47 0.23 -6.48
CA ALA A 59 -13.13 0.04 -5.96
C ALA A 59 -13.14 0.24 -4.44
N LYS A 60 -12.48 -0.68 -3.70
CA LYS A 60 -12.19 -0.46 -2.27
C LYS A 60 -11.14 0.63 -2.13
N THR A 61 -11.55 1.77 -1.61
CA THR A 61 -10.69 2.95 -1.42
C THR A 61 -10.56 3.28 0.07
N TYR A 62 -9.36 3.74 0.45
CA TYR A 62 -9.12 4.41 1.72
C TYR A 62 -8.67 5.83 1.40
N ILE A 63 -9.38 6.83 1.91
CA ILE A 63 -9.12 8.24 1.62
C ILE A 63 -8.52 8.87 2.88
N PHE A 64 -7.39 9.55 2.73
CA PHE A 64 -6.69 10.25 3.81
C PHE A 64 -6.46 11.69 3.38
N ASP A 65 -6.77 12.63 4.28
CA ASP A 65 -6.36 14.02 4.14
C ASP A 65 -4.92 14.17 4.64
N VAL A 66 -4.03 14.67 3.78
CA VAL A 66 -2.68 15.03 4.18
C VAL A 66 -2.69 16.48 4.65
N LEU A 67 -2.40 16.71 5.93
CA LEU A 67 -2.40 18.04 6.56
C LEU A 67 -1.07 18.79 6.41
N SER A 68 0.01 18.08 6.09
CA SER A 68 1.34 18.64 5.88
C SER A 68 1.57 19.00 4.42
N GLU A 69 2.29 20.10 4.15
CA GLU A 69 2.78 20.40 2.81
C GLU A 69 3.72 19.29 2.34
N ILE A 70 3.36 18.64 1.24
CA ILE A 70 4.26 17.76 0.50
C ILE A 70 4.84 18.64 -0.61
N GLU A 71 6.14 18.90 -0.56
CA GLU A 71 6.84 19.50 -1.70
C GLU A 71 6.75 18.53 -2.89
N LEU A 72 6.19 19.05 -3.98
CA LEU A 72 5.95 18.33 -5.24
C LEU A 72 7.13 18.53 -6.20
#